data_AF-A0A1Y2F914-F1
#
_entry.id   AF-A0A1Y2F914-F1
#
_cell.length_a   1.000
_cell.length_b   1.000
_cell.length_c   1.000
_cell.angle_alpha   90.00
_cell.angle_beta   90.00
_cell.angle_gamma   90.00
#
_symmetry.space_group_name_H-M   'P 1'
#
loop_
_entity.id
_entity.type
_entity.pdbx_description
1 polymer ?
#
loop_
_entity_poly.entity_id
_entity_poly.type
_entity_poly.pdbx_seq_one_letter_code
_entity_poly.pdbx_strand_id
1 'polypeptide(L)'
;QQAPAVDTSIEAWTFILAASVLEFLAFGYSFAFGVLQDYYASPSEQDAKLPLFQNANPLAISAVGTIGSGLQYCLGIVFEPVYKAYPTTIKISMWTALVATAAAFVLSSFATRIWHLILLQGFLFGIASSALYFPVIVHLTDWFAQRRALASGIIFGGSSAGGILFPFLFRVMLERLGFKTAMRVYACGFFVIGGLTIPFIRPRIKHSEHNPGFRMPDFSFCKSWTFVLFAISVVGHRLAYGPVSILISSYTRTFTTTQGALPSTLALVLLNAAAMVSLVGFGWASDHFPFWHVMPIAGIGGCLSVALVLGFAQDFKAIYGFVICFGLTTGGYAAIWTAAAKYMAGNKHPAGFIFLSLSFVAGLATIVGPIVVGKL
;
A
#
# COMPACT_ATOMS: atom_id res chain seq x y z
N GLN A 1 24.52 24.28 -11.69
CA GLN A 1 24.66 22.80 -11.72
C GLN A 1 23.60 22.26 -12.67
N GLN A 2 24.00 21.54 -13.72
CA GLN A 2 23.08 20.95 -14.70
C GLN A 2 22.27 19.84 -14.02
N ALA A 3 20.96 19.79 -14.25
CA ALA A 3 20.11 18.77 -13.61
C ALA A 3 20.46 17.36 -14.15
N PRO A 4 20.40 16.31 -13.32
CA PRO A 4 20.67 14.94 -13.76
C PRO A 4 19.75 14.51 -14.94
N ALA A 5 20.22 13.55 -15.73
CA ALA A 5 19.46 13.01 -16.86
C ALA A 5 18.14 12.36 -16.41
N VAL A 6 17.07 12.60 -17.16
CA VAL A 6 15.74 11.98 -16.97
C VAL A 6 15.84 10.49 -17.25
N ASP A 7 15.13 9.66 -16.49
CA ASP A 7 14.96 8.20 -16.68
C ASP A 7 16.24 7.33 -16.53
N THR A 8 17.45 7.88 -16.69
CA THR A 8 18.68 7.08 -16.86
C THR A 8 19.81 7.38 -15.87
N SER A 9 19.73 8.49 -15.13
CA SER A 9 20.80 8.87 -14.19
C SER A 9 20.89 7.93 -12.99
N ILE A 10 22.09 7.76 -12.43
CA ILE A 10 22.31 6.95 -11.21
C ILE A 10 21.45 7.50 -10.08
N GLU A 11 21.33 8.83 -9.99
CA GLU A 11 20.49 9.51 -9.01
C GLU A 11 19.01 9.10 -9.13
N ALA A 12 18.50 8.94 -10.35
CA ALA A 12 17.12 8.48 -10.58
C ALA A 12 16.91 7.05 -10.06
N TRP A 13 17.87 6.15 -10.26
CA TRP A 13 17.80 4.77 -9.76
C TRP A 13 17.99 4.68 -8.24
N THR A 14 18.87 5.50 -7.65
CA THR A 14 18.98 5.61 -6.19
C THR A 14 17.70 6.15 -5.56
N PHE A 15 17.02 7.09 -6.23
CA PHE A 15 15.71 7.57 -5.83
C PHE A 15 14.66 6.46 -5.89
N ILE A 16 14.61 5.66 -6.97
CA ILE A 16 13.69 4.51 -7.05
C ILE A 16 13.95 3.54 -5.90
N LEU A 17 15.21 3.15 -5.65
CA LEU A 17 15.52 2.20 -4.59
C LEU A 17 15.09 2.72 -3.22
N ALA A 18 15.38 3.99 -2.92
CA ALA A 18 14.96 4.63 -1.68
C ALA A 18 13.42 4.73 -1.59
N ALA A 19 12.76 5.07 -2.68
CA ALA A 19 11.30 5.14 -2.78
C ALA A 19 10.67 3.76 -2.55
N SER A 20 11.22 2.69 -3.14
CA SER A 20 10.80 1.30 -2.91
C SER A 20 10.98 0.87 -1.46
N VAL A 21 12.06 1.29 -0.78
CA VAL A 21 12.26 0.99 0.64
C VAL A 21 11.26 1.73 1.52
N LEU A 22 10.95 3.00 1.22
CA LEU A 22 9.90 3.72 1.93
C LEU A 22 8.52 3.10 1.68
N GLU A 23 8.22 2.69 0.45
CA GLU A 23 6.98 1.98 0.12
C GLU A 23 6.88 0.65 0.88
N PHE A 24 7.99 -0.10 0.92
CA PHE A 24 8.11 -1.34 1.68
C PHE A 24 7.75 -1.12 3.14
N LEU A 25 8.28 -0.07 3.78
CA LEU A 25 7.96 0.24 5.18
C LEU A 25 6.50 0.71 5.34
N ALA A 26 6.09 1.71 4.56
CA ALA A 26 4.80 2.39 4.67
C ALA A 26 3.62 1.44 4.39
N PHE A 27 3.57 0.85 3.20
CA PHE A 27 2.47 0.01 2.77
C PHE A 27 2.65 -1.45 3.16
N GLY A 28 3.89 -1.93 3.37
CA GLY A 28 4.12 -3.31 3.79
C GLY A 28 3.41 -3.69 5.09
N TYR A 29 3.32 -2.76 6.05
CA TYR A 29 2.51 -2.97 7.26
C TYR A 29 1.05 -3.27 6.92
N SER A 30 0.43 -2.48 6.03
CA SER A 30 -0.96 -2.64 5.64
C SER A 30 -1.20 -3.96 4.90
N PHE A 31 -0.26 -4.41 4.08
CA PHE A 31 -0.34 -5.68 3.37
C PHE A 31 -0.14 -6.89 4.31
N ALA A 32 0.56 -6.71 5.43
CA ALA A 32 0.75 -7.73 6.45
C ALA A 32 -0.30 -7.67 7.58
N PHE A 33 -1.24 -6.72 7.55
CA PHE A 33 -2.19 -6.49 8.63
C PHE A 33 -3.06 -7.72 8.95
N GLY A 34 -3.32 -8.60 7.96
CA GLY A 34 -4.08 -9.84 8.18
C GLY A 34 -3.50 -10.72 9.30
N VAL A 35 -2.18 -10.77 9.47
CA VAL A 35 -1.53 -11.52 10.57
C VAL A 35 -1.78 -10.86 11.92
N LEU A 36 -1.72 -9.53 11.97
CA LEU A 36 -2.04 -8.78 13.19
C LEU A 36 -3.52 -8.89 13.54
N GLN A 37 -4.41 -8.87 12.54
CA GLN A 37 -5.84 -9.08 12.73
C GLN A 37 -6.15 -10.45 13.32
N ASP A 38 -5.55 -11.53 12.80
CA ASP A 38 -5.70 -12.88 13.34
C ASP A 38 -5.18 -12.94 14.79
N TYR A 39 -4.02 -12.34 15.04
CA TYR A 39 -3.45 -12.27 16.38
C TYR A 39 -4.28 -11.45 17.37
N TYR A 40 -4.90 -10.35 16.93
CA TYR A 40 -5.77 -9.53 17.77
C TYR A 40 -7.08 -10.25 18.10
N ALA A 41 -7.55 -11.13 17.21
CA ALA A 41 -8.73 -11.96 17.45
C ALA A 41 -8.41 -13.19 18.33
N SER A 42 -7.21 -13.77 18.16
CA SER A 42 -6.75 -14.97 18.87
C SER A 42 -5.31 -14.78 19.38
N PRO A 43 -5.09 -14.01 20.46
CA PRO A 43 -3.75 -13.72 20.97
C PRO A 43 -3.10 -14.93 21.64
N SER A 44 -1.77 -14.89 21.77
CA SER A 44 -1.00 -15.86 22.56
C SER A 44 -1.47 -15.88 24.02
N GLU A 45 -1.34 -17.01 24.72
CA GLU A 45 -1.78 -17.19 26.11
C GLU A 45 -1.20 -16.11 27.06
N GLN A 46 0.03 -15.68 26.80
CA GLN A 46 0.69 -14.61 27.56
C GLN A 46 -0.01 -13.25 27.40
N ASP A 47 -0.46 -12.93 26.18
CA ASP A 47 -1.08 -11.65 25.83
C ASP A 47 -2.62 -11.70 25.91
N ALA A 48 -3.23 -12.88 25.97
CA ALA A 48 -4.68 -13.06 26.14
C ALA A 48 -5.22 -12.45 27.44
N LYS A 49 -4.35 -12.29 28.45
CA LYS A 49 -4.69 -11.60 29.71
C LYS A 49 -4.74 -10.09 29.57
N LEU A 50 -4.27 -9.51 28.45
CA LEU A 50 -4.31 -8.08 28.24
C LEU A 50 -5.75 -7.59 28.05
N PRO A 51 -6.15 -6.49 28.71
CA PRO A 51 -7.52 -5.96 28.64
C PRO A 51 -7.92 -5.48 27.25
N LEU A 52 -6.95 -5.36 26.33
CA LEU A 52 -7.16 -4.86 24.98
C LEU A 52 -7.75 -5.93 24.03
N PHE A 53 -7.50 -7.21 24.33
CA PHE A 53 -7.98 -8.36 23.54
C PHE A 53 -9.19 -9.05 24.17
N GLN A 54 -9.53 -8.72 25.41
CA GLN A 54 -10.72 -9.24 26.08
C GLN A 54 -11.99 -8.63 25.49
N ASN A 55 -12.90 -9.48 24.98
CA ASN A 55 -14.18 -9.09 24.40
C ASN A 55 -14.08 -8.06 23.26
N ALA A 56 -12.98 -8.08 22.49
CA ALA A 56 -12.81 -7.17 21.37
C ALA A 56 -13.77 -7.52 20.23
N ASN A 57 -14.56 -6.55 19.78
CA ASN A 57 -15.46 -6.71 18.65
C ASN A 57 -14.64 -6.96 17.36
N PRO A 58 -14.91 -8.03 16.58
CA PRO A 58 -14.23 -8.29 15.30
C PRO A 58 -14.24 -7.11 14.33
N LEU A 59 -15.31 -6.32 14.33
CA LEU A 59 -15.41 -5.09 13.53
C LEU A 59 -14.40 -4.04 13.99
N ALA A 60 -14.20 -3.89 15.30
CA ALA A 60 -13.24 -2.94 15.85
C ALA A 60 -11.79 -3.35 15.56
N ILE A 61 -11.51 -4.66 15.54
CA ILE A 61 -10.19 -5.20 15.16
C ILE A 61 -9.90 -4.89 13.68
N SER A 62 -10.84 -5.22 12.79
CA SER A 62 -10.71 -4.94 11.36
C SER A 62 -10.59 -3.44 11.07
N ALA A 63 -11.29 -2.59 11.83
CA ALA A 63 -11.22 -1.13 11.73
C ALA A 63 -9.79 -0.57 11.88
N VAL A 64 -8.93 -1.21 12.69
CA VAL A 64 -7.55 -0.75 12.90
C VAL A 64 -6.78 -0.68 11.57
N GLY A 65 -6.79 -1.78 10.80
CA GLY A 65 -6.06 -1.86 9.54
C GLY A 65 -6.75 -1.16 8.38
N THR A 66 -8.09 -1.19 8.34
CA THR A 66 -8.86 -0.58 7.24
C THR A 66 -8.84 0.94 7.31
N ILE A 67 -8.91 1.53 8.50
CA ILE A 67 -8.73 2.98 8.68
C ILE A 67 -7.28 3.37 8.35
N GLY A 68 -6.29 2.59 8.81
CA GLY A 68 -4.88 2.88 8.56
C GLY A 68 -4.50 2.83 7.08
N SER A 69 -4.93 1.80 6.37
CA SER A 69 -4.73 1.68 4.92
C SER A 69 -5.60 2.67 4.13
N GLY A 70 -6.85 2.88 4.55
CA GLY A 70 -7.76 3.85 3.93
C GLY A 70 -7.22 5.28 3.96
N LEU A 71 -6.77 5.74 5.13
CA LEU A 71 -6.15 7.07 5.28
C LEU A 71 -4.86 7.20 4.47
N GLN A 72 -4.04 6.14 4.43
CA GLN A 72 -2.85 6.08 3.57
C GLN A 72 -3.14 6.40 2.10
N TYR A 73 -4.28 5.95 1.57
CA TYR A 73 -4.68 6.23 0.20
C TYR A 73 -5.41 7.57 0.05
N CYS A 74 -6.20 7.97 1.04
CA CYS A 74 -7.05 9.17 0.96
C CYS A 74 -6.29 10.49 1.09
N LEU A 75 -5.25 10.56 1.92
CA LEU A 75 -4.67 11.86 2.28
C LEU A 75 -3.77 12.48 1.20
N GLY A 76 -3.53 11.78 0.09
CA GLY A 76 -2.69 12.26 -1.01
C GLY A 76 -3.22 13.54 -1.64
N ILE A 77 -4.54 13.61 -1.80
CA ILE A 77 -5.25 14.79 -2.33
C ILE A 77 -5.03 16.05 -1.48
N VAL A 78 -4.73 15.89 -0.18
CA VAL A 78 -4.45 16.99 0.76
C VAL A 78 -2.96 17.33 0.78
N PHE A 79 -2.10 16.31 0.87
CA PHE A 79 -0.66 16.54 1.00
C PHE A 79 0.01 17.07 -0.27
N GLU A 80 -0.39 16.63 -1.46
CA GLU A 80 0.27 17.07 -2.70
C GLU A 80 0.15 18.58 -2.95
N PRO A 81 -1.04 19.22 -2.87
CA PRO A 81 -1.15 20.67 -3.04
C PRO A 81 -0.30 21.44 -2.01
N VAL A 82 -0.22 20.94 -0.78
CA VAL A 82 0.62 21.52 0.28
C VAL A 82 2.10 21.40 -0.05
N TYR A 83 2.58 20.23 -0.46
CA TYR A 83 3.99 20.03 -0.82
C TYR A 83 4.40 20.79 -2.08
N LYS A 84 3.48 20.98 -3.03
CA LYS A 84 3.72 21.85 -4.19
C LYS A 84 3.74 23.33 -3.83
N ALA A 85 2.89 23.75 -2.91
CA ALA A 85 2.85 25.12 -2.39
C ALA A 85 4.08 25.48 -1.56
N TYR A 86 4.61 24.49 -0.83
CA TYR A 86 5.73 24.65 0.10
C TYR A 86 6.81 23.56 -0.09
N PRO A 87 7.56 23.53 -1.22
CA PRO A 87 8.55 22.47 -1.48
C PRO A 87 9.66 22.41 -0.42
N THR A 88 9.97 23.55 0.21
CA THR A 88 10.97 23.67 1.28
C THR A 88 10.61 22.90 2.55
N THR A 89 9.32 22.66 2.80
CA THR A 89 8.85 21.95 4.00
C THR A 89 8.80 20.43 3.84
N ILE A 90 8.93 19.91 2.60
CA ILE A 90 8.81 18.48 2.30
C ILE A 90 9.75 17.64 3.19
N LYS A 91 11.04 17.99 3.26
CA LYS A 91 12.02 17.23 4.04
C LYS A 91 11.71 17.24 5.54
N ILE A 92 11.31 18.39 6.08
CA ILE A 92 10.90 18.51 7.49
C ILE A 92 9.68 17.63 7.72
N SER A 93 8.69 17.70 6.83
CA SER A 93 7.49 16.88 6.90
C SER A 93 7.81 15.38 6.91
N MET A 94 8.70 14.90 6.02
CA MET A 94 9.12 13.50 6.00
C MET A 94 9.76 13.05 7.33
N TRP A 95 10.65 13.85 7.91
CA TRP A 95 11.26 13.52 9.22
C TRP A 95 10.23 13.52 10.35
N THR A 96 9.34 14.52 10.39
CA THR A 96 8.27 14.56 11.40
C THR A 96 7.30 13.40 11.26
N ALA A 97 6.98 13.00 10.02
CA ALA A 97 6.14 11.87 9.69
C ALA A 97 6.79 10.54 10.09
N LEU A 98 8.10 10.37 9.86
CA LEU A 98 8.85 9.20 10.31
C LEU A 98 8.79 9.04 11.84
N VAL A 99 9.03 10.13 12.58
CA VAL A 99 8.94 10.15 14.05
C VAL A 99 7.51 9.84 14.50
N ALA A 100 6.50 10.44 13.87
CA ALA A 100 5.09 10.22 14.21
C ALA A 100 4.66 8.76 13.97
N THR A 101 5.11 8.15 12.87
CA THR A 101 4.86 6.73 12.58
C THR A 101 5.53 5.82 13.62
N ALA A 102 6.80 6.06 13.95
CA ALA A 102 7.48 5.29 14.99
C ALA A 102 6.78 5.46 16.36
N ALA A 103 6.37 6.69 16.70
CA ALA A 103 5.62 6.99 17.91
C ALA A 103 4.27 6.27 17.95
N ALA A 104 3.53 6.18 16.84
CA ALA A 104 2.27 5.42 16.76
C ALA A 104 2.46 3.97 17.20
N PHE A 105 3.49 3.28 16.71
CA PHE A 105 3.76 1.89 17.08
C PHE A 105 4.29 1.74 18.51
N VAL A 106 5.18 2.63 18.96
CA VAL A 106 5.65 2.62 20.36
C VAL A 106 4.49 2.85 21.33
N LEU A 107 3.63 3.85 21.08
CA LEU A 107 2.46 4.14 21.90
C LEU A 107 1.45 3.00 21.87
N SER A 108 1.31 2.32 20.72
CA SER A 108 0.45 1.14 20.58
C SER A 108 0.89 -0.01 21.48
N SER A 109 2.18 -0.11 21.82
CA SER A 109 2.68 -1.09 22.81
C SER A 109 2.15 -0.87 24.24
N PHE A 110 1.60 0.31 24.53
CA PHE A 110 0.99 0.65 25.82
C PHE A 110 -0.55 0.64 25.75
N ALA A 111 -1.15 0.23 24.63
CA ALA A 111 -2.58 0.18 24.47
C ALA A 111 -3.24 -0.80 25.45
N THR A 112 -4.26 -0.34 26.17
CA THR A 112 -5.10 -1.18 27.04
C THR A 112 -6.48 -1.49 26.46
N ARG A 113 -6.89 -0.84 25.36
CA ARG A 113 -8.19 -0.99 24.70
C ARG A 113 -8.01 -0.98 23.18
N ILE A 114 -8.87 -1.69 22.45
CA ILE A 114 -8.78 -1.78 20.98
C ILE A 114 -8.91 -0.40 20.29
N TRP A 115 -9.68 0.53 20.85
CA TRP A 115 -9.82 1.87 20.28
C TRP A 115 -8.52 2.69 20.34
N HIS A 116 -7.61 2.39 21.28
CA HIS A 116 -6.26 2.98 21.26
C HIS A 116 -5.51 2.55 19.99
N LEU A 117 -5.65 1.28 19.56
CA LEU A 117 -5.04 0.80 18.32
C LEU A 117 -5.69 1.46 17.09
N ILE A 118 -7.00 1.67 17.10
CA ILE A 118 -7.69 2.41 16.03
C ILE A 118 -7.11 3.84 15.90
N LEU A 119 -6.88 4.53 17.02
CA LEU A 119 -6.29 5.87 16.98
C LEU A 119 -4.82 5.87 16.56
N LEU A 120 -4.03 4.91 17.06
CA LEU A 120 -2.59 4.92 16.87
C LEU A 120 -2.17 4.24 15.56
N GLN A 121 -2.59 2.99 15.32
CA GLN A 121 -2.28 2.24 14.11
C GLN A 121 -3.24 2.53 12.95
N GLY A 122 -4.45 3.01 13.23
CA GLY A 122 -5.37 3.49 12.20
C GLY A 122 -5.07 4.94 11.83
N PHE A 123 -5.45 5.88 12.69
CA PHE A 123 -5.38 7.31 12.38
C PHE A 123 -3.95 7.87 12.32
N LEU A 124 -3.19 7.79 13.42
CA LEU A 124 -1.88 8.43 13.50
C LEU A 124 -0.90 7.82 12.48
N PHE A 125 -0.80 6.50 12.44
CA PHE A 125 -0.01 5.80 11.42
C PHE A 125 -0.50 6.11 10.00
N GLY A 126 -1.81 6.09 9.74
CA GLY A 126 -2.36 6.37 8.41
C GLY A 126 -1.98 7.77 7.89
N ILE A 127 -2.10 8.78 8.77
CA ILE A 127 -1.73 10.18 8.45
C ILE A 127 -0.22 10.34 8.31
N ALA A 128 0.56 9.79 9.24
CA ALA A 128 2.00 9.93 9.23
C ALA A 128 2.64 9.16 8.06
N SER A 129 2.23 7.93 7.81
CA SER A 129 2.70 7.11 6.66
C SER A 129 2.38 7.80 5.32
N SER A 130 1.17 8.38 5.19
CA SER A 130 0.80 9.21 4.04
C SER A 130 1.77 10.36 3.81
N ALA A 131 2.00 11.17 4.86
CA ALA A 131 2.88 12.33 4.78
C ALA A 131 4.32 11.95 4.44
N LEU A 132 4.79 10.80 4.93
CA LEU A 132 6.10 10.24 4.66
C LEU A 132 6.26 9.80 3.20
N TYR A 133 5.24 9.15 2.63
CA TYR A 133 5.32 8.55 1.30
C TYR A 133 5.01 9.52 0.15
N PHE A 134 3.99 10.38 0.26
CA PHE A 134 3.55 11.18 -0.89
C PHE A 134 4.59 12.12 -1.54
N PRO A 135 5.64 12.62 -0.84
CA PRO A 135 6.76 13.28 -1.50
C PRO A 135 7.43 12.43 -2.59
N VAL A 136 7.43 11.10 -2.44
CA VAL A 136 7.90 10.16 -3.47
C VAL A 136 7.08 10.32 -4.75
N ILE A 137 5.76 10.35 -4.67
CA ILE A 137 4.88 10.50 -5.84
C ILE A 137 5.09 11.86 -6.52
N VAL A 138 5.29 12.93 -5.73
CA VAL A 138 5.60 14.27 -6.27
C VAL A 138 6.91 14.23 -7.07
N HIS A 139 7.99 13.76 -6.45
CA HIS A 139 9.32 13.74 -7.07
C HIS A 139 9.48 12.70 -8.18
N LEU A 140 8.69 11.62 -8.17
CA LEU A 140 8.68 10.62 -9.23
C LEU A 140 8.38 11.25 -10.59
N THR A 141 7.50 12.25 -10.62
CA THR A 141 7.14 12.97 -11.84
C THR A 141 8.28 13.85 -12.38
N ASP A 142 9.22 14.25 -11.52
CA ASP A 142 10.39 15.03 -11.92
C ASP A 142 11.50 14.14 -12.48
N TRP A 143 11.69 12.97 -11.87
CA TRP A 143 12.75 12.01 -12.23
C TRP A 143 12.43 11.18 -13.47
N PHE A 144 11.16 10.79 -13.62
CA PHE A 144 10.75 9.86 -14.67
C PHE A 144 9.63 10.41 -15.56
N ALA A 145 9.89 10.37 -16.87
CA ALA A 145 8.96 10.86 -17.89
C ALA A 145 8.49 9.75 -18.82
N GLN A 146 9.40 9.05 -19.51
CA GLN A 146 9.04 7.99 -20.46
C GLN A 146 8.82 6.65 -19.76
N ARG A 147 9.64 6.34 -18.74
CA ARG A 147 9.62 5.07 -17.99
C ARG A 147 8.86 5.17 -16.67
N ARG A 148 7.82 6.01 -16.64
CA ARG A 148 7.17 6.39 -15.40
C ARG A 148 6.34 5.24 -14.82
N ALA A 149 5.63 4.47 -15.64
CA ALA A 149 4.83 3.37 -15.13
C ALA A 149 5.72 2.21 -14.66
N LEU A 150 6.84 1.94 -15.34
CA LEU A 150 7.86 1.00 -14.86
C LEU A 150 8.47 1.44 -13.52
N ALA A 151 8.91 2.70 -13.42
CA ALA A 151 9.45 3.25 -12.17
C ALA A 151 8.45 3.14 -11.02
N SER A 152 7.18 3.47 -11.29
CA SER A 152 6.09 3.31 -10.32
C SER A 152 5.89 1.85 -9.93
N GLY A 153 5.93 0.91 -10.89
CA GLY A 153 5.83 -0.52 -10.64
C GLY A 153 6.94 -1.05 -9.74
N ILE A 154 8.18 -0.58 -9.91
CA ILE A 154 9.31 -0.94 -9.04
C ILE A 154 9.15 -0.36 -7.63
N ILE A 155 8.68 0.89 -7.53
CA ILE A 155 8.39 1.54 -6.23
C ILE A 155 7.30 0.76 -5.50
N PHE A 156 6.15 0.56 -6.14
CA PHE A 156 5.01 -0.16 -5.59
C PHE A 156 5.35 -1.61 -5.27
N GLY A 157 6.29 -2.22 -6.00
CA GLY A 157 6.83 -3.56 -5.68
C GLY A 157 7.40 -3.67 -4.27
N GLY A 158 7.85 -2.54 -3.69
CA GLY A 158 8.23 -2.46 -2.28
C GLY A 158 7.10 -2.89 -1.34
N SER A 159 5.86 -2.47 -1.59
CA SER A 159 4.70 -2.87 -0.77
C SER A 159 4.47 -4.39 -0.79
N SER A 160 4.59 -5.02 -1.97
CA SER A 160 4.51 -6.47 -2.13
C SER A 160 5.66 -7.19 -1.44
N ALA A 161 6.89 -6.66 -1.51
CA ALA A 161 8.01 -7.19 -0.74
C ALA A 161 7.76 -7.12 0.78
N GLY A 162 7.10 -6.06 1.25
CA GLY A 162 6.63 -5.92 2.64
C GLY A 162 5.56 -6.96 2.99
N GLY A 163 4.61 -7.19 2.09
CA GLY A 163 3.60 -8.24 2.20
C GLY A 163 4.15 -9.66 2.16
N ILE A 164 5.39 -9.86 1.70
CA ILE A 164 6.12 -11.14 1.78
C ILE A 164 6.83 -11.26 3.13
N LEU A 165 7.58 -10.23 3.54
CA LEU A 165 8.47 -10.32 4.70
C LEU A 165 7.74 -10.13 6.04
N PHE A 166 6.88 -9.12 6.14
CA PHE A 166 6.29 -8.72 7.41
C PHE A 166 5.33 -9.76 8.01
N PRO A 167 4.55 -10.55 7.25
CA PRO A 167 3.75 -11.63 7.84
C PRO A 167 4.58 -12.62 8.67
N PHE A 168 5.73 -13.05 8.14
CA PHE A 168 6.65 -13.93 8.87
C PHE A 168 7.30 -13.22 10.05
N LEU A 169 7.76 -11.99 9.84
CA LEU A 169 8.44 -11.22 10.87
C LEU A 169 7.51 -10.96 12.06
N PHE A 170 6.28 -10.48 11.81
CA PHE A 170 5.30 -10.27 12.86
C PHE A 170 4.94 -11.56 13.57
N ARG A 171 4.74 -12.67 12.84
CA ARG A 171 4.45 -13.96 13.47
C ARG A 171 5.55 -14.37 14.45
N VAL A 172 6.81 -14.36 14.02
CA VAL A 172 7.95 -14.73 14.89
C VAL A 172 8.06 -13.77 16.08
N MET A 173 7.90 -12.47 15.84
CA MET A 173 7.99 -11.47 16.90
C MET A 173 6.85 -11.59 17.92
N LEU A 174 5.63 -11.85 17.47
CA LEU A 174 4.45 -12.00 18.33
C LEU A 174 4.50 -13.31 19.12
N GLU A 175 4.93 -14.41 18.49
CA GLU A 175 5.08 -15.71 19.16
C GLU A 175 6.21 -15.70 20.20
N ARG A 176 7.33 -15.02 19.94
CA ARG A 176 8.52 -15.07 20.82
C ARG A 176 8.64 -13.90 21.79
N LEU A 177 8.24 -12.70 21.41
CA LEU A 177 8.47 -11.46 22.17
C LEU A 177 7.18 -10.88 22.77
N GLY A 178 6.02 -11.36 22.34
CA GLY A 178 4.71 -10.82 22.68
C GLY A 178 4.40 -9.49 21.97
N PHE A 179 3.14 -9.07 22.08
CA PHE A 179 2.61 -7.89 21.38
C PHE A 179 3.41 -6.61 21.64
N LYS A 180 3.64 -6.29 22.92
CA LYS A 180 4.24 -5.00 23.31
C LYS A 180 5.65 -4.84 22.76
N THR A 181 6.48 -5.87 22.91
CA THR A 181 7.86 -5.87 22.44
C THR A 181 7.92 -5.91 20.92
N ALA A 182 7.04 -6.68 20.27
CA ALA A 182 6.95 -6.73 18.82
C ALA A 182 6.67 -5.34 18.22
N MET A 183 5.71 -4.59 18.75
CA MET A 183 5.41 -3.23 18.27
C MET A 183 6.59 -2.26 18.42
N ARG A 184 7.35 -2.36 19.52
CA ARG A 184 8.54 -1.52 19.76
C ARG A 184 9.68 -1.85 18.81
N VAL A 185 9.96 -3.14 18.61
CA VAL A 185 11.00 -3.59 17.68
C VAL A 185 10.65 -3.17 16.25
N TYR A 186 9.39 -3.32 15.84
CA TYR A 186 8.91 -2.84 14.55
C TYR A 186 9.10 -1.33 14.39
N ALA A 187 8.74 -0.54 15.41
CA ALA A 187 8.92 0.91 15.41
C ALA A 187 10.39 1.31 15.25
N CYS A 188 11.31 0.66 15.98
CA CYS A 188 12.74 0.90 15.87
C CYS A 188 13.26 0.58 14.46
N GLY A 189 12.87 -0.57 13.90
CA GLY A 189 13.23 -0.96 12.55
C GLY A 189 12.73 0.04 11.50
N PHE A 190 11.47 0.46 11.60
CA PHE A 190 10.87 1.48 10.73
C PHE A 190 11.63 2.81 10.83
N PHE A 191 11.94 3.27 12.05
CA PHE A 191 12.66 4.53 12.27
C PHE A 191 14.08 4.50 11.68
N VAL A 192 14.84 3.43 11.93
CA VAL A 192 16.23 3.30 11.46
C VAL A 192 16.26 3.19 9.94
N ILE A 193 15.51 2.26 9.35
CA ILE A 193 15.53 2.03 7.90
C ILE A 193 14.95 3.25 7.16
N GLY A 194 13.84 3.81 7.67
CA GLY A 194 13.24 5.02 7.11
C GLY A 194 14.19 6.22 7.19
N GLY A 195 14.85 6.44 8.32
CA GLY A 195 15.80 7.54 8.53
C GLY A 195 17.02 7.46 7.61
N LEU A 196 17.52 6.25 7.34
CA LEU A 196 18.60 6.04 6.36
C LEU A 196 18.15 6.34 4.92
N THR A 197 16.85 6.22 4.64
CA THR A 197 16.29 6.31 3.29
C THR A 197 15.88 7.74 2.91
N ILE A 198 15.34 8.52 3.85
CA ILE A 198 14.85 9.89 3.62
C ILE A 198 15.88 10.79 2.89
N PRO A 199 17.20 10.79 3.23
CA PRO A 199 18.18 11.63 2.54
C PRO A 199 18.19 11.46 1.01
N PHE A 200 17.95 10.24 0.52
CA PHE A 200 17.97 9.90 -0.91
C PHE A 200 16.69 10.32 -1.66
N ILE A 201 15.59 10.61 -0.95
CA ILE A 201 14.37 11.15 -1.55
C ILE A 201 14.51 12.66 -1.76
N ARG A 202 14.96 13.06 -2.95
CA ARG A 202 15.22 14.47 -3.29
C ARG A 202 14.60 14.85 -4.63
N PRO A 203 14.19 16.12 -4.81
CA PRO A 203 13.74 16.60 -6.11
C PRO A 203 14.89 16.55 -7.11
N ARG A 204 14.57 16.28 -8.38
CA ARG A 204 15.55 16.32 -9.48
C ARG A 204 16.02 17.74 -9.76
N ILE A 205 15.08 18.68 -9.77
CA ILE A 205 15.34 20.10 -10.02
C ILE A 205 15.27 20.79 -8.67
N LYS A 206 16.34 21.49 -8.29
CA LYS A 206 16.31 22.34 -7.09
C LYS A 206 15.27 23.43 -7.34
N HIS A 207 14.16 23.38 -6.60
CA HIS A 207 13.19 24.47 -6.62
C HIS A 207 13.87 25.76 -6.16
N SER A 208 13.47 26.90 -6.72
CA SER A 208 13.83 28.21 -6.18
C SER A 208 13.47 28.24 -4.70
N GLU A 209 14.26 28.92 -3.86
CA GLU A 209 14.01 29.04 -2.41
C GLU A 209 12.68 29.72 -2.09
N HIS A 210 11.96 30.23 -3.11
CA HIS A 210 10.66 30.83 -2.99
C HIS A 210 9.51 29.79 -3.03
N ASN A 211 8.68 29.81 -1.99
CA ASN A 211 7.45 29.02 -1.96
C ASN A 211 6.40 29.66 -2.88
N PRO A 212 5.86 28.94 -3.88
CA PRO A 212 4.87 29.48 -4.83
C PRO A 212 3.51 29.82 -4.18
N GLY A 213 3.29 29.40 -2.93
CA GLY A 213 2.04 29.64 -2.19
C GLY A 213 0.96 28.62 -2.54
N PHE A 214 -0.04 28.51 -1.67
CA PHE A 214 -1.13 27.57 -1.86
C PHE A 214 -2.08 28.02 -2.97
N ARG A 215 -2.35 27.13 -3.92
CA ARG A 215 -3.37 27.30 -4.95
C ARG A 215 -4.33 26.12 -4.89
N MET A 216 -5.62 26.40 -4.94
CA MET A 216 -6.62 25.35 -4.96
C MET A 216 -6.42 24.46 -6.20
N PRO A 217 -6.40 23.14 -6.04
CA PRO A 217 -6.26 22.23 -7.17
C PRO A 217 -7.47 22.32 -8.11
N ASP A 218 -7.21 22.24 -9.40
CA ASP A 218 -8.28 22.16 -10.41
C ASP A 218 -8.79 20.72 -10.54
N PHE A 219 -10.07 20.52 -10.20
CA PHE A 219 -10.77 19.24 -10.27
C PHE A 219 -11.53 19.00 -11.58
N SER A 220 -11.30 19.83 -12.61
CA SER A 220 -12.01 19.71 -13.89
C SER A 220 -11.87 18.33 -14.54
N PHE A 221 -10.75 17.64 -14.33
CA PHE A 221 -10.54 16.27 -14.84
C PHE A 221 -11.51 15.23 -14.27
N CYS A 222 -12.06 15.44 -13.06
CA CYS A 222 -13.01 14.52 -12.43
C CYS A 222 -14.32 14.38 -13.20
N LYS A 223 -14.66 15.37 -14.04
CA LYS A 223 -15.86 15.34 -14.90
C LYS A 223 -15.65 14.56 -16.20
N SER A 224 -14.40 14.21 -16.53
CA SER A 224 -14.12 13.46 -17.75
C SER A 224 -14.62 12.02 -17.63
N TRP A 225 -15.22 11.49 -18.70
CA TRP A 225 -15.70 10.11 -18.72
C TRP A 225 -14.57 9.11 -18.51
N THR A 226 -13.36 9.42 -19.00
CA THR A 226 -12.16 8.63 -18.78
C THR A 226 -11.83 8.49 -17.29
N PHE A 227 -11.91 9.58 -16.52
CA PHE A 227 -11.69 9.52 -15.08
C PHE A 227 -12.79 8.71 -14.38
N VAL A 228 -14.05 8.97 -14.70
CA VAL A 228 -15.19 8.27 -14.06
C VAL A 228 -15.13 6.77 -14.30
N LEU A 229 -14.92 6.33 -15.54
CA LEU A 229 -14.79 4.91 -15.87
C LEU A 229 -13.60 4.26 -15.15
N PHE A 230 -12.45 4.95 -15.10
CA PHE A 230 -11.28 4.44 -14.40
C PHE A 230 -11.51 4.36 -12.90
N ALA A 231 -12.15 5.37 -12.30
CA ALA A 231 -12.52 5.38 -10.89
C ALA A 231 -13.46 4.22 -10.53
N ILE A 232 -14.48 3.94 -11.37
CA ILE A 232 -15.37 2.78 -11.21
C ILE A 232 -14.55 1.48 -11.26
N SER A 233 -13.62 1.36 -12.22
CA SER A 233 -12.76 0.18 -12.31
C SER A 233 -11.83 0.03 -11.10
N VAL A 234 -11.33 1.12 -10.53
CA VAL A 234 -10.52 1.11 -9.29
C VAL A 234 -11.35 0.60 -8.12
N VAL A 235 -12.60 1.07 -7.97
CA VAL A 235 -13.51 0.57 -6.92
C VAL A 235 -13.78 -0.92 -7.13
N GLY A 236 -14.14 -1.34 -8.34
CA GLY A 236 -14.41 -2.74 -8.67
C GLY A 236 -13.20 -3.64 -8.37
N HIS A 237 -12.01 -3.21 -8.76
CA HIS A 237 -10.77 -3.93 -8.46
C HIS A 237 -10.51 -4.02 -6.95
N ARG A 238 -10.69 -2.92 -6.19
CA ARG A 238 -10.47 -2.93 -4.73
C ARG A 238 -11.46 -3.82 -3.99
N LEU A 239 -12.73 -3.84 -4.42
CA LEU A 239 -13.75 -4.73 -3.88
C LEU A 239 -13.48 -6.21 -4.21
N ALA A 240 -12.86 -6.51 -5.36
CA ALA A 240 -12.50 -7.87 -5.74
C ALA A 240 -11.19 -8.36 -5.07
N TYR A 241 -10.13 -7.54 -5.08
CA TYR A 241 -8.81 -7.91 -4.59
C TYR A 241 -8.72 -7.90 -3.06
N GLY A 242 -9.37 -6.93 -2.39
CA GLY A 242 -9.30 -6.77 -0.93
C GLY A 242 -9.69 -8.03 -0.15
N PRO A 243 -10.86 -8.65 -0.42
CA PRO A 243 -11.29 -9.88 0.25
C PRO A 243 -10.31 -11.03 0.03
N VAL A 244 -9.82 -11.21 -1.20
CA VAL A 244 -8.83 -12.26 -1.51
C VAL A 244 -7.55 -12.01 -0.71
N SER A 245 -7.02 -10.79 -0.70
CA SER A 245 -5.79 -10.47 0.03
C SER A 245 -5.90 -10.68 1.54
N ILE A 246 -7.07 -10.43 2.14
CA ILE A 246 -7.26 -10.52 3.60
C ILE A 246 -7.66 -11.95 4.02
N LEU A 247 -8.60 -12.58 3.31
CA LEU A 247 -9.25 -13.82 3.73
C LEU A 247 -8.54 -15.08 3.22
N ILE A 248 -7.64 -15.00 2.25
CA ILE A 248 -7.00 -16.18 1.68
C ILE A 248 -6.22 -17.00 2.70
N SER A 249 -5.61 -16.35 3.69
CA SER A 249 -4.90 -17.03 4.78
C SER A 249 -5.86 -17.85 5.64
N SER A 250 -7.00 -17.26 6.01
CA SER A 250 -8.06 -17.90 6.79
C SER A 250 -8.75 -19.01 5.99
N TYR A 251 -9.00 -18.79 4.70
CA TYR A 251 -9.59 -19.78 3.80
C TYR A 251 -8.67 -20.99 3.60
N THR A 252 -7.37 -20.77 3.38
CA THR A 252 -6.39 -21.88 3.25
C THR A 252 -6.31 -22.73 4.52
N ARG A 253 -6.58 -22.13 5.69
CA ARG A 253 -6.58 -22.83 6.99
C ARG A 253 -7.66 -23.91 7.08
N THR A 254 -8.81 -23.74 6.43
CA THR A 254 -9.90 -24.74 6.48
C THR A 254 -9.50 -26.05 5.78
N PHE A 255 -8.58 -25.99 4.81
CA PHE A 255 -8.08 -27.16 4.07
C PHE A 255 -6.78 -27.75 4.66
N THR A 256 -6.19 -27.11 5.67
CA THR A 256 -4.85 -27.46 6.19
C THR A 256 -4.84 -27.74 7.69
N THR A 257 -5.98 -28.15 8.25
CA THR A 257 -6.22 -28.43 9.68
C THR A 257 -5.19 -29.36 10.35
N THR A 258 -4.45 -30.16 9.58
CA THR A 258 -3.40 -31.08 10.06
C THR A 258 -1.95 -30.59 9.90
N GLN A 259 -1.68 -29.49 9.20
CA GLN A 259 -0.31 -29.06 8.82
C GLN A 259 0.18 -27.77 9.51
N GLY A 260 -0.54 -27.26 10.50
CA GLY A 260 -0.19 -26.05 11.24
C GLY A 260 -0.43 -24.76 10.45
N ALA A 261 0.04 -23.61 10.95
CA ALA A 261 -0.27 -22.29 10.37
C ALA A 261 0.68 -21.84 9.22
N LEU A 262 1.69 -22.64 8.86
CA LEU A 262 2.65 -22.32 7.79
C LEU A 262 2.02 -22.29 6.39
N PRO A 263 1.15 -23.24 6.00
CA PRO A 263 0.46 -23.22 4.71
C PRO A 263 -0.38 -21.95 4.48
N SER A 264 -1.05 -21.45 5.53
CA SER A 264 -1.87 -20.24 5.48
C SER A 264 -1.06 -18.98 5.18
N THR A 265 0.08 -18.80 5.85
CA THR A 265 0.98 -17.66 5.60
C THR A 265 1.61 -17.74 4.20
N LEU A 266 1.92 -18.95 3.73
CA LEU A 266 2.52 -19.18 2.42
C LEU A 266 1.59 -18.73 1.27
N ALA A 267 0.27 -18.95 1.38
CA ALA A 267 -0.68 -18.48 0.38
C ALA A 267 -0.64 -16.96 0.18
N LEU A 268 -0.59 -16.18 1.26
CA LEU A 268 -0.48 -14.72 1.22
C LEU A 268 0.86 -14.27 0.62
N VAL A 269 1.94 -14.98 0.96
CA VAL A 269 3.27 -14.69 0.45
C VAL A 269 3.36 -14.94 -1.06
N LEU A 270 2.80 -16.04 -1.54
CA LEU A 270 2.73 -16.36 -2.97
C LEU A 270 1.89 -15.32 -3.73
N LEU A 271 0.76 -14.88 -3.16
CA LEU A 271 -0.05 -13.80 -3.73
C LEU A 271 0.77 -12.51 -3.91
N ASN A 272 1.50 -12.10 -2.88
CA ASN A 272 2.33 -10.89 -2.92
C ASN A 272 3.55 -11.03 -3.85
N ALA A 273 4.18 -12.20 -3.90
CA ALA A 273 5.27 -12.47 -4.83
C ALA A 273 4.80 -12.38 -6.29
N ALA A 274 3.66 -12.98 -6.60
CA ALA A 274 3.02 -12.86 -7.90
C ALA A 274 2.61 -11.40 -8.22
N ALA A 275 2.08 -10.68 -7.23
CA ALA A 275 1.74 -9.26 -7.37
C ALA A 275 2.97 -8.38 -7.65
N MET A 276 4.11 -8.67 -7.02
CA MET A 276 5.36 -7.95 -7.26
C MET A 276 5.82 -8.06 -8.72
N VAL A 277 5.74 -9.28 -9.29
CA VAL A 277 6.07 -9.51 -10.70
C VAL A 277 5.10 -8.77 -11.62
N SER A 278 3.80 -8.80 -11.32
CA SER A 278 2.80 -8.12 -12.15
C SER A 278 2.85 -6.59 -12.03
N LEU A 279 3.28 -6.01 -10.91
CA LEU A 279 3.52 -4.57 -10.79
C LEU A 279 4.59 -4.08 -11.76
N VAL A 280 5.72 -4.80 -11.83
CA VAL A 280 6.79 -4.48 -12.78
C VAL A 280 6.34 -4.76 -14.22
N GLY A 281 5.69 -5.91 -14.45
CA GLY A 281 5.20 -6.32 -15.77
C GLY A 281 4.16 -5.35 -16.36
N PHE A 282 3.13 -4.98 -15.59
CA PHE A 282 2.13 -4.00 -16.03
C PHE A 282 2.68 -2.58 -16.07
N GLY A 283 3.63 -2.23 -15.20
CA GLY A 283 4.35 -0.96 -15.29
C GLY A 283 5.09 -0.84 -16.62
N TRP A 284 5.88 -1.85 -16.98
CA TRP A 284 6.55 -1.92 -18.29
C TRP A 284 5.55 -1.92 -19.46
N ALA A 285 4.50 -2.76 -19.40
CA ALA A 285 3.50 -2.85 -20.45
C ALA A 285 2.75 -1.52 -20.64
N SER A 286 2.49 -0.76 -19.57
CA SER A 286 1.78 0.53 -19.64
C SER A 286 2.65 1.68 -20.16
N ASP A 287 3.98 1.53 -20.17
CA ASP A 287 4.90 2.47 -20.82
C ASP A 287 4.99 2.22 -22.34
N HIS A 288 4.74 0.99 -22.80
CA HIS A 288 4.83 0.61 -24.23
C HIS A 288 3.48 0.49 -24.95
N PHE A 289 2.43 0.10 -24.23
CA PHE A 289 1.09 -0.08 -24.76
C PHE A 289 0.12 0.88 -24.07
N PRO A 290 -0.94 1.32 -24.77
CA PRO A 290 -1.96 2.13 -24.14
C PRO A 290 -2.61 1.41 -22.95
N PHE A 291 -2.79 2.13 -21.84
CA PHE A 291 -3.31 1.56 -20.58
C PHE A 291 -4.71 0.93 -20.73
N TRP A 292 -5.51 1.37 -21.70
CA TRP A 292 -6.84 0.81 -21.99
C TRP A 292 -6.81 -0.58 -22.62
N HIS A 293 -5.66 -1.06 -23.13
CA HIS A 293 -5.49 -2.46 -23.51
C HIS A 293 -4.96 -3.29 -22.34
N VAL A 294 -4.06 -2.72 -21.54
CA VAL A 294 -3.46 -3.41 -20.38
C VAL A 294 -4.51 -3.65 -19.28
N MET A 295 -5.40 -2.68 -19.04
CA MET A 295 -6.39 -2.73 -17.97
C MET A 295 -7.43 -3.88 -18.13
N PRO A 296 -8.07 -4.08 -19.30
CA PRO A 296 -8.95 -5.23 -19.50
C PRO A 296 -8.25 -6.58 -19.40
N ILE A 297 -6.99 -6.70 -19.82
CA ILE A 297 -6.22 -7.94 -19.67
C ILE A 297 -6.08 -8.31 -18.20
N ALA A 298 -5.74 -7.34 -17.34
CA ALA A 298 -5.67 -7.55 -15.90
C ALA A 298 -7.04 -7.94 -15.31
N GLY A 299 -8.12 -7.26 -15.72
CA GLY A 299 -9.48 -7.55 -15.25
C GLY A 299 -9.99 -8.93 -15.66
N ILE A 300 -9.91 -9.26 -16.97
CA ILE A 300 -10.35 -10.55 -17.51
C ILE A 300 -9.50 -11.69 -16.93
N GLY A 301 -8.19 -11.51 -16.83
CA GLY A 301 -7.30 -12.49 -16.20
C GLY A 301 -7.67 -12.78 -14.75
N GLY A 302 -8.05 -11.74 -13.99
CA GLY A 302 -8.57 -11.89 -12.63
C GLY A 302 -9.88 -12.68 -12.57
N CYS A 303 -10.84 -12.32 -13.43
CA CYS A 303 -12.12 -13.03 -13.51
C CYS A 303 -11.94 -14.51 -13.88
N LEU A 304 -11.08 -14.82 -14.86
CA LEU A 304 -10.77 -16.19 -15.25
C LEU A 304 -10.06 -16.95 -14.12
N SER A 305 -9.14 -16.31 -13.40
CA SER A 305 -8.46 -16.93 -12.27
C SER A 305 -9.45 -17.34 -11.18
N VAL A 306 -10.43 -16.50 -10.86
CA VAL A 306 -11.49 -16.82 -9.89
C VAL A 306 -12.42 -17.91 -10.43
N ALA A 307 -12.94 -17.75 -11.64
CA ALA A 307 -13.93 -18.66 -12.21
C ALA A 307 -13.37 -20.08 -12.47
N LEU A 308 -12.14 -20.16 -12.97
CA LEU A 308 -11.55 -21.43 -13.44
C LEU A 308 -10.62 -22.09 -12.43
N VAL A 309 -9.99 -21.32 -11.54
CA VAL A 309 -9.03 -21.88 -10.57
C VAL A 309 -9.62 -21.95 -9.18
N LEU A 310 -10.18 -20.85 -8.65
CA LEU A 310 -10.80 -20.88 -7.32
C LEU A 310 -12.11 -21.68 -7.31
N GLY A 311 -12.96 -21.52 -8.33
CA GLY A 311 -14.24 -22.23 -8.44
C GLY A 311 -14.12 -23.77 -8.42
N PHE A 312 -12.95 -24.30 -8.79
CA PHE A 312 -12.66 -25.74 -8.82
C PHE A 312 -11.60 -26.17 -7.79
N ALA A 313 -11.16 -25.26 -6.91
CA ALA A 313 -10.13 -25.58 -5.92
C ALA A 313 -10.70 -26.50 -4.82
N GLN A 314 -10.19 -27.74 -4.76
CA GLN A 314 -10.58 -28.71 -3.73
C GLN A 314 -9.44 -29.04 -2.76
N ASP A 315 -8.22 -28.56 -3.03
CA ASP A 315 -7.04 -28.79 -2.21
C ASP A 315 -6.18 -27.53 -2.04
N PHE A 316 -5.26 -27.56 -1.07
CA PHE A 316 -4.38 -26.44 -0.77
C PHE A 316 -3.43 -26.11 -1.94
N LYS A 317 -3.11 -27.08 -2.80
CA LYS A 317 -2.26 -26.87 -3.98
C LYS A 317 -3.00 -26.07 -5.06
N ALA A 318 -4.28 -26.36 -5.30
CA ALA A 318 -5.11 -25.57 -6.21
C ALA A 318 -5.27 -24.13 -5.69
N ILE A 319 -5.38 -23.93 -4.38
CA ILE A 319 -5.38 -22.60 -3.77
C ILE A 319 -4.06 -21.86 -4.05
N TYR A 320 -2.91 -22.54 -3.94
CA TYR A 320 -1.62 -21.94 -4.30
C TYR A 320 -1.53 -21.58 -5.78
N GLY A 321 -2.04 -22.44 -6.67
CA GLY A 321 -2.15 -22.13 -8.10
C GLY A 321 -3.03 -20.89 -8.34
N PHE A 322 -4.17 -20.82 -7.66
CA PHE A 322 -5.09 -19.67 -7.74
C PHE A 322 -4.41 -18.37 -7.33
N VAL A 323 -3.76 -18.30 -6.16
CA VAL A 323 -3.15 -17.05 -5.68
C VAL A 323 -2.01 -16.57 -6.58
N ILE A 324 -1.28 -17.49 -7.21
CA ILE A 324 -0.23 -17.15 -8.17
C ILE A 324 -0.87 -16.54 -9.43
N CYS A 325 -1.85 -17.22 -10.03
CA CYS A 325 -2.54 -16.71 -11.23
C CYS A 325 -3.26 -15.39 -10.97
N PHE A 326 -3.96 -15.30 -9.84
CA PHE A 326 -4.69 -14.10 -9.43
C PHE A 326 -3.73 -12.94 -9.13
N GLY A 327 -2.63 -13.18 -8.43
CA GLY A 327 -1.59 -12.18 -8.16
C GLY A 327 -0.89 -11.69 -9.43
N LEU A 328 -0.60 -12.59 -10.39
CA LEU A 328 0.03 -12.24 -11.67
C LEU A 328 -0.90 -11.41 -12.57
N THR A 329 -2.20 -11.69 -12.53
CA THR A 329 -3.17 -11.02 -13.41
C THR A 329 -3.72 -9.73 -12.82
N THR A 330 -3.92 -9.66 -11.49
CA THR A 330 -4.59 -8.52 -10.84
C THR A 330 -3.69 -7.74 -9.89
N GLY A 331 -2.65 -8.35 -9.32
CA GLY A 331 -1.84 -7.73 -8.26
C GLY A 331 -1.11 -6.45 -8.70
N GLY A 332 -0.81 -6.32 -9.99
CA GLY A 332 -0.10 -5.16 -10.54
C GLY A 332 -1.00 -4.02 -11.03
N TYR A 333 -2.30 -4.07 -10.77
CA TYR A 333 -3.26 -3.07 -11.26
C TYR A 333 -2.91 -1.63 -10.86
N ALA A 334 -2.30 -1.43 -9.69
CA ALA A 334 -1.87 -0.10 -9.22
C ALA A 334 -0.83 0.57 -10.13
N ALA A 335 0.02 -0.19 -10.83
CA ALA A 335 1.02 0.38 -11.74
C ALA A 335 0.36 1.11 -12.93
N ILE A 336 -0.80 0.60 -13.38
CA ILE A 336 -1.59 1.15 -14.51
C ILE A 336 -2.10 2.57 -14.18
N TRP A 337 -2.33 2.88 -12.90
CA TRP A 337 -2.86 4.19 -12.47
C TRP A 337 -1.94 5.33 -12.87
N THR A 338 -0.64 5.09 -12.87
CA THR A 338 0.35 6.12 -13.21
C THR A 338 0.35 6.47 -14.70
N ALA A 339 0.16 5.48 -15.56
CA ALA A 339 -0.03 5.67 -17.00
C ALA A 339 -1.36 6.37 -17.31
N ALA A 340 -2.44 5.93 -16.66
CA ALA A 340 -3.77 6.55 -16.79
C ALA A 340 -3.76 8.02 -16.32
N ALA A 341 -3.11 8.30 -15.19
CA ALA A 341 -2.96 9.65 -14.67
C ALA A 341 -2.13 10.55 -15.59
N LYS A 342 -1.05 10.03 -16.19
CA LYS A 342 -0.26 10.75 -17.21
C LYS A 342 -1.10 11.08 -18.44
N TYR A 343 -1.90 10.14 -18.92
CA TYR A 343 -2.79 10.36 -20.07
C TYR A 343 -3.85 11.42 -19.79
N MET A 344 -4.55 11.34 -18.66
CA MET A 344 -5.61 12.29 -18.26
C MET A 344 -5.07 13.69 -17.94
N ALA A 345 -3.83 13.77 -17.45
CA ALA A 345 -3.16 15.03 -17.14
C ALA A 345 -2.93 15.87 -18.39
N GLY A 346 -2.50 15.23 -19.48
CA GLY A 346 -1.99 15.91 -20.67
C GLY A 346 -1.00 17.01 -20.27
N ASN A 347 -1.21 18.21 -20.82
CA ASN A 347 -0.45 19.42 -20.44
C ASN A 347 -1.23 20.35 -19.48
N LYS A 348 -2.42 19.94 -19.03
CA LYS A 348 -3.35 20.81 -18.30
C LYS A 348 -3.29 20.63 -16.79
N HIS A 349 -3.03 19.41 -16.33
CA HIS A 349 -3.05 19.07 -14.91
C HIS A 349 -1.79 18.32 -14.50
N PRO A 350 -1.36 18.41 -13.24
CA PRO A 350 -0.30 17.56 -12.74
C PRO A 350 -0.75 16.10 -12.63
N ALA A 351 -0.06 15.19 -13.29
CA ALA A 351 -0.36 13.76 -13.25
C ALA A 351 -0.24 13.13 -11.84
N GLY A 352 0.56 13.70 -10.94
CA GLY A 352 0.57 13.29 -9.52
C GLY A 352 -0.82 13.43 -8.89
N PHE A 353 -1.49 14.55 -9.14
CA PHE A 353 -2.78 14.88 -8.54
C PHE A 353 -3.93 14.00 -9.01
N ILE A 354 -3.90 13.63 -10.29
CA ILE A 354 -4.87 12.67 -10.82
C ILE A 354 -4.64 11.29 -10.21
N PHE A 355 -3.39 10.85 -10.08
CA PHE A 355 -3.05 9.59 -9.41
C PHE A 355 -3.51 9.58 -7.94
N LEU A 356 -3.31 10.68 -7.20
CA LEU A 356 -3.75 10.78 -5.81
C LEU A 356 -5.28 10.90 -5.68
N SER A 357 -5.96 11.46 -6.68
CA SER A 357 -7.43 11.46 -6.72
C SER A 357 -7.99 10.06 -6.98
N LEU A 358 -7.35 9.27 -7.84
CA LEU A 358 -7.68 7.84 -8.00
C LEU A 358 -7.36 7.04 -6.73
N SER A 359 -6.25 7.36 -6.07
CA SER A 359 -5.89 6.77 -4.78
C SER A 359 -6.93 7.09 -3.70
N PHE A 360 -7.46 8.31 -3.67
CA PHE A 360 -8.55 8.67 -2.76
C PHE A 360 -9.80 7.79 -2.97
N VAL A 361 -10.20 7.58 -4.22
CA VAL A 361 -11.31 6.65 -4.55
C VAL A 361 -11.01 5.23 -4.06
N ALA A 362 -9.77 4.76 -4.24
CA ALA A 362 -9.34 3.45 -3.75
C ALA A 362 -9.35 3.35 -2.22
N GLY A 363 -8.98 4.42 -1.52
CA GLY A 363 -9.00 4.50 -0.05
C GLY A 363 -10.41 4.38 0.49
N LEU A 364 -11.38 5.08 -0.10
CA LEU A 364 -12.81 4.93 0.25
C LEU A 364 -13.30 3.50 0.04
N ALA A 365 -12.97 2.89 -1.11
CA ALA A 365 -13.32 1.50 -1.37
C ALA A 365 -12.69 0.52 -0.37
N THR A 366 -11.46 0.80 0.08
CA THR A 366 -10.74 -0.03 1.06
C THR A 366 -11.39 0.03 2.45
N ILE A 367 -11.90 1.19 2.86
CA ILE A 367 -12.62 1.35 4.14
C ILE A 367 -13.97 0.63 4.09
N VAL A 368 -14.69 0.74 2.97
CA VAL A 368 -16.05 0.18 2.82
C VAL A 368 -16.03 -1.34 2.58
N GLY A 369 -15.05 -1.85 1.84
CA GLY A 369 -15.00 -3.24 1.38
C GLY A 369 -15.21 -4.28 2.49
N PRO A 370 -14.42 -4.25 3.57
CA PRO A 370 -14.56 -5.22 4.67
C PRO A 370 -15.90 -5.15 5.42
N ILE A 371 -16.56 -3.99 5.46
CA ILE A 371 -17.89 -3.84 6.07
C ILE A 371 -18.95 -4.54 5.22
N VAL A 372 -18.83 -4.46 3.90
CA VAL A 372 -19.76 -5.12 2.97
C VAL A 372 -19.55 -6.62 2.99
N VAL A 373 -18.30 -7.08 2.93
CA VAL A 373 -17.96 -8.50 2.90
C VAL A 373 -18.26 -9.18 4.22
N GLY A 374 -18.05 -8.52 5.37
CA GLY A 374 -18.37 -9.11 6.67
C GLY A 374 -19.88 -9.25 6.97
N LYS A 375 -20.75 -8.69 6.11
CA LYS A 375 -22.21 -8.84 6.20
C LYS A 375 -22.80 -9.86 5.22
N LEU A 376 -22.02 -10.26 4.21
CA LEU A 376 -22.36 -11.28 3.23
C LEU A 376 -21.81 -12.63 3.72
#